data_AF-A0A975B2V2-F1
#
_entry.id   AF-A0A975B2V2-F1
#
_cell.length_a   1.000
_cell.length_b   1.000
_cell.length_c   1.000
_cell.angle_alpha   90.00
_cell.angle_beta   90.00
_cell.angle_gamma   90.00
#
_symmetry.space_group_name_H-M   'P 1'
#
loop_
_entity.id
_entity.type
_entity.pdbx_description
1 polymer ?
#
loop_
_entity_poly.entity_id
_entity_poly.type
_entity_poly.pdbx_seq_one_letter_code
_entity_poly.pdbx_strand_id
1 'polypeptide(L)'
;MNVGYARVSTSSQNLENQIDQLKEAGCEKIFSEKRSGKNEADRKEFKIMMEFIREGDVLFITKLDRLARSVIDLQNIAKFLEDKNVDLKVIQQNIDTTTPAGRLLFTMLGAIAEFERDLINERVKEGIEAAKKKGVQFGRKAILNNKEKNVIYKEHKKGKSVAWLSKFFHVARNTLYRAIKDVAKKK
;
A
#
# COMPACT_ATOMS: atom_id res chain seq x y z
N MET A 1 -24.27 -19.14 -2.07
CA MET A 1 -23.96 -19.34 -0.64
C MET A 1 -23.53 -18.01 -0.02
N ASN A 2 -23.79 -17.79 1.27
CA ASN A 2 -23.35 -16.55 1.94
C ASN A 2 -21.97 -16.73 2.57
N VAL A 3 -20.99 -15.97 2.10
CA VAL A 3 -19.59 -16.02 2.56
C VAL A 3 -19.23 -14.73 3.26
N GLY A 4 -18.75 -14.78 4.50
CA GLY A 4 -18.35 -13.61 5.28
C GLY A 4 -16.84 -13.37 5.28
N TYR A 5 -16.42 -12.11 5.31
CA TYR A 5 -15.02 -11.74 5.51
C TYR A 5 -14.83 -10.65 6.58
N ALA A 6 -13.97 -10.93 7.56
CA ALA A 6 -13.66 -10.04 8.67
C ALA A 6 -12.15 -9.76 8.79
N ARG A 7 -11.80 -8.52 9.14
CA ARG A 7 -10.40 -8.09 9.25
C ARG A 7 -10.19 -7.07 10.36
N VAL A 8 -9.11 -7.20 11.12
CA VAL A 8 -8.70 -6.18 12.11
C VAL A 8 -7.20 -5.92 12.11
N SER A 9 -6.81 -4.70 12.47
CA SER A 9 -5.42 -4.27 12.55
C SER A 9 -4.71 -4.64 13.86
N THR A 10 -5.43 -4.84 14.98
CA THR A 10 -4.79 -5.10 16.29
C THR A 10 -5.73 -5.67 17.35
N SER A 11 -6.97 -5.17 17.48
CA SER A 11 -7.90 -5.54 18.57
C SER A 11 -8.67 -6.85 18.27
N SER A 12 -8.63 -7.81 19.19
CA SER A 12 -9.41 -9.07 19.12
C SER A 12 -10.91 -8.85 19.35
N GLN A 13 -11.29 -7.95 20.26
CA GLN A 13 -12.71 -7.63 20.52
C GLN A 13 -13.42 -7.10 19.27
N ASN A 14 -12.71 -6.34 18.43
CA ASN A 14 -13.27 -5.82 17.18
C ASN A 14 -13.42 -6.90 16.10
N LEU A 15 -12.78 -8.07 16.24
CA LEU A 15 -12.90 -9.16 15.28
C LEU A 15 -14.10 -10.03 15.61
N GLU A 16 -14.29 -10.37 16.88
CA GLU A 16 -15.45 -11.13 17.36
C GLU A 16 -16.76 -10.42 17.00
N ASN A 17 -16.87 -9.11 17.28
CA ASN A 17 -18.03 -8.32 16.88
C ASN A 17 -18.31 -8.36 15.37
N GLN A 18 -17.27 -8.41 14.53
CA GLN A 18 -17.47 -8.53 13.08
C GLN A 18 -17.95 -9.92 12.68
N ILE A 19 -17.40 -10.96 13.29
CA ILE A 19 -17.79 -12.34 13.04
C ILE A 19 -19.26 -12.54 13.44
N ASP A 20 -19.67 -12.00 14.58
CA ASP A 20 -21.05 -12.12 15.06
C ASP A 20 -22.02 -11.37 14.13
N GLN A 21 -21.68 -10.16 13.68
CA GLN A 21 -22.46 -9.45 12.65
C GLN A 21 -22.59 -10.25 11.34
N LEU A 22 -21.54 -10.95 10.92
CA LEU A 22 -21.58 -11.79 9.72
C LEU A 22 -22.42 -13.05 9.92
N LYS A 23 -22.37 -13.67 11.11
CA LYS A 23 -23.25 -14.80 11.45
C LYS A 23 -24.71 -14.39 11.49
N GLU A 24 -25.02 -13.25 12.11
CA GLU A 24 -26.37 -12.68 12.14
C GLU A 24 -26.90 -12.37 10.74
N ALA A 25 -26.01 -11.95 9.83
CA ALA A 25 -26.34 -11.74 8.42
C ALA A 25 -26.52 -13.06 7.62
N GLY A 26 -26.40 -14.23 8.27
CA GLY A 26 -26.60 -15.53 7.66
C GLY A 26 -25.41 -16.05 6.85
N CYS A 27 -24.18 -15.64 7.18
CA CYS A 27 -22.97 -16.19 6.54
C CYS A 27 -22.71 -17.63 7.00
N GLU A 28 -22.61 -18.53 6.03
CA GLU A 28 -22.35 -19.96 6.26
C GLU A 28 -20.86 -20.22 6.48
N LYS A 29 -20.01 -19.53 5.72
CA LYS A 29 -18.54 -19.64 5.83
C LYS A 29 -17.95 -18.26 6.07
N ILE A 30 -17.18 -18.11 7.14
CA ILE A 30 -16.53 -16.84 7.49
C ILE A 30 -15.02 -17.01 7.45
N PHE A 31 -14.36 -16.15 6.67
CA PHE A 31 -12.92 -16.00 6.63
C PHE A 31 -12.51 -14.80 7.49
N SER A 32 -11.48 -14.95 8.32
CA SER A 32 -11.10 -13.89 9.25
C SER A 32 -9.59 -13.79 9.40
N GLU A 33 -9.06 -12.57 9.36
CA GLU A 33 -7.62 -12.34 9.56
C GLU A 33 -7.33 -11.21 10.55
N LYS A 34 -6.33 -11.45 11.41
CA LYS A 34 -5.80 -10.49 12.38
C LYS A 34 -4.39 -10.08 11.96
N ARG A 35 -4.15 -8.80 11.66
CA ARG A 35 -2.81 -8.32 11.25
C ARG A 35 -2.41 -6.99 11.84
N SER A 36 -1.30 -6.96 12.58
CA SER A 36 -0.55 -5.73 12.87
C SER A 36 0.38 -5.39 11.69
N GLY A 37 0.29 -4.17 11.16
CA GLY A 37 1.31 -3.62 10.24
C GLY A 37 0.98 -3.62 8.74
N LYS A 38 1.78 -2.82 8.02
CA LYS A 38 1.57 -2.26 6.67
C LYS A 38 1.82 -3.22 5.48
N ASN A 39 2.20 -4.47 5.70
CA ASN A 39 2.68 -5.35 4.62
C ASN A 39 1.51 -5.98 3.82
N GLU A 40 1.56 -5.84 2.49
CA GLU A 40 0.60 -6.35 1.49
C GLU A 40 0.63 -7.88 1.30
N ALA A 41 1.76 -8.53 1.57
CA ALA A 41 2.04 -9.89 1.11
C ALA A 41 1.23 -11.05 1.76
N ASP A 42 0.33 -10.77 2.70
CA ASP A 42 -0.12 -11.78 3.68
C ASP A 42 -1.64 -11.76 3.96
N ARG A 43 -2.47 -11.32 3.02
CA ARG A 43 -3.93 -11.55 3.09
C ARG A 43 -4.26 -13.00 2.70
N LYS A 44 -3.74 -13.96 3.46
CA LYS A 44 -3.87 -15.40 3.14
C LYS A 44 -5.33 -15.83 3.13
N GLU A 45 -6.08 -15.48 4.18
CA GLU A 45 -7.50 -15.81 4.30
C GLU A 45 -8.35 -15.14 3.21
N PHE A 46 -8.06 -13.90 2.88
CA PHE A 46 -8.70 -13.24 1.73
C PHE A 46 -8.43 -13.98 0.42
N LYS A 47 -7.18 -14.39 0.14
CA LYS A 47 -6.87 -15.12 -1.11
C LYS A 47 -7.61 -16.45 -1.17
N ILE A 48 -7.60 -17.20 -0.06
CA ILE A 48 -8.33 -18.46 0.07
C ILE A 48 -9.83 -18.21 -0.16
N MET A 49 -10.39 -17.16 0.43
CA MET A 49 -11.78 -16.77 0.21
C MET A 49 -12.07 -16.45 -1.27
N MET A 50 -11.21 -15.66 -1.93
CA MET A 50 -11.39 -15.30 -3.35
C MET A 50 -11.32 -16.50 -4.28
N GLU A 51 -10.53 -17.53 -3.93
CA GLU A 51 -10.49 -18.81 -4.62
C GLU A 51 -11.73 -19.67 -4.31
N PHE A 52 -12.23 -19.61 -3.07
CA PHE A 52 -13.35 -20.40 -2.58
C PHE A 52 -14.72 -19.93 -3.12
N ILE A 53 -14.93 -18.61 -3.26
CA ILE A 53 -16.19 -18.07 -3.80
C ILE A 53 -16.38 -18.45 -5.26
N ARG A 54 -17.63 -18.81 -5.59
CA ARG A 54 -18.07 -19.26 -6.91
C ARG A 54 -19.32 -18.50 -7.35
N GLU A 55 -19.66 -18.63 -8.63
CA GLU A 55 -20.86 -18.05 -9.21
C GLU A 55 -22.12 -18.32 -8.37
N GLY A 56 -22.92 -17.26 -8.16
CA GLY A 56 -24.14 -17.29 -7.34
C GLY A 56 -23.89 -17.19 -5.83
N ASP A 57 -22.64 -17.03 -5.39
CA ASP A 57 -22.34 -16.67 -4.00
C ASP A 57 -22.56 -15.18 -3.72
N VAL A 58 -22.75 -14.88 -2.44
CA VAL A 58 -22.82 -13.51 -1.93
C VAL A 58 -21.74 -13.33 -0.87
N LEU A 59 -20.80 -12.42 -1.13
CA LEU A 59 -19.77 -12.00 -0.21
C LEU A 59 -20.33 -10.93 0.74
N PHE A 60 -20.24 -11.17 2.04
CA PHE A 60 -20.63 -10.27 3.09
C PHE A 60 -19.41 -9.70 3.80
N ILE A 61 -19.45 -8.39 4.03
CA ILE A 61 -18.47 -7.68 4.84
C ILE A 61 -19.18 -6.70 5.77
N THR A 62 -18.55 -6.35 6.88
CA THR A 62 -19.13 -5.36 7.80
C THR A 62 -18.96 -3.93 7.29
N LYS A 63 -17.79 -3.60 6.73
CA LYS A 63 -17.45 -2.29 6.15
C LYS A 63 -16.51 -2.42 4.95
N LEU A 64 -16.56 -1.45 4.03
CA LEU A 64 -15.67 -1.40 2.86
C LEU A 64 -14.17 -1.43 3.20
N ASP A 65 -13.73 -0.73 4.26
CA ASP A 65 -12.33 -0.68 4.70
C ASP A 65 -11.83 -2.02 5.27
N ARG A 66 -12.75 -2.96 5.55
CA ARG A 66 -12.41 -4.33 5.93
C ARG A 66 -12.03 -5.15 4.70
N LEU A 67 -12.68 -4.91 3.57
CA LEU A 67 -12.43 -5.58 2.29
C LEU A 67 -11.28 -4.97 1.49
N ALA A 68 -11.27 -3.65 1.33
CA ALA A 68 -10.32 -2.95 0.46
C ALA A 68 -9.48 -1.93 1.25
N ARG A 69 -8.19 -1.82 0.90
CA ARG A 69 -7.26 -0.86 1.53
C ARG A 69 -7.15 0.46 0.77
N SER A 70 -7.71 0.49 -0.43
CA SER A 70 -7.53 1.54 -1.41
C SER A 70 -8.66 1.45 -2.41
N VAL A 71 -8.93 2.53 -3.12
CA VAL A 71 -10.00 2.57 -4.14
C VAL A 71 -9.71 1.64 -5.30
N ILE A 72 -8.48 1.65 -5.81
CA ILE A 72 -8.03 0.70 -6.84
C ILE A 72 -8.17 -0.75 -6.35
N ASP A 73 -7.90 -1.00 -5.07
CA ASP A 73 -8.07 -2.34 -4.49
C ASP A 73 -9.57 -2.72 -4.50
N LEU A 74 -10.44 -1.79 -4.12
CA LEU A 74 -11.89 -1.98 -4.17
C LEU A 74 -12.39 -2.23 -5.60
N GLN A 75 -11.93 -1.44 -6.59
CA GLN A 75 -12.31 -1.60 -8.00
C GLN A 75 -11.84 -2.96 -8.56
N ASN A 76 -10.62 -3.39 -8.24
CA ASN A 76 -10.13 -4.70 -8.67
C ASN A 76 -10.95 -5.84 -8.06
N ILE A 77 -11.31 -5.72 -6.78
CA ILE A 77 -12.17 -6.71 -6.11
C ILE A 77 -13.57 -6.68 -6.72
N ALA A 78 -14.13 -5.49 -6.94
CA ALA A 78 -15.44 -5.30 -7.58
C ALA A 78 -15.51 -6.01 -8.92
N LYS A 79 -14.53 -5.73 -9.80
CA LYS A 79 -14.44 -6.35 -11.11
C LYS A 79 -14.28 -7.86 -11.03
N PHE A 80 -13.45 -8.36 -10.11
CA PHE A 80 -13.30 -9.80 -9.91
C PHE A 80 -14.62 -10.47 -9.49
N LEU A 81 -15.39 -9.85 -8.60
CA LEU A 81 -16.67 -10.38 -8.15
C LEU A 81 -17.70 -10.36 -9.29
N GLU A 82 -17.73 -9.27 -10.07
CA GLU A 82 -18.57 -9.14 -11.26
C GLU A 82 -18.24 -10.20 -12.31
N ASP A 83 -16.95 -10.36 -12.66
CA ASP A 83 -16.47 -11.36 -13.63
C ASP A 83 -16.80 -12.82 -13.18
N LYS A 84 -16.91 -13.06 -11.86
CA LYS A 84 -17.29 -14.35 -11.28
C LYS A 84 -18.80 -14.50 -11.03
N ASN A 85 -19.64 -13.52 -11.35
CA ASN A 85 -21.06 -13.49 -10.97
C ASN A 85 -21.27 -13.73 -9.46
N VAL A 86 -20.50 -13.03 -8.63
CA VAL A 86 -20.60 -13.02 -7.16
C VAL A 86 -21.08 -11.64 -6.72
N ASP A 87 -22.11 -11.62 -5.88
CA ASP A 87 -22.60 -10.36 -5.30
C ASP A 87 -21.83 -10.00 -4.02
N LEU A 88 -21.79 -8.71 -3.72
CA LEU A 88 -21.27 -8.11 -2.49
C LEU A 88 -22.39 -7.45 -1.67
N LYS A 89 -22.43 -7.74 -0.36
CA LYS A 89 -23.23 -7.03 0.64
C LYS A 89 -22.34 -6.42 1.73
N VAL A 90 -22.58 -5.15 2.03
CA VAL A 90 -21.88 -4.39 3.07
C VAL A 90 -22.86 -4.01 4.16
N ILE A 91 -22.73 -4.62 5.34
CA ILE A 91 -23.73 -4.54 6.41
C ILE A 91 -23.93 -3.09 6.88
N GLN A 92 -22.86 -2.36 7.21
CA GLN A 92 -23.02 -1.04 7.85
C GLN A 92 -23.34 0.09 6.87
N GLN A 93 -22.88 -0.02 5.64
CA GLN A 93 -23.18 0.94 4.58
C GLN A 93 -24.47 0.60 3.82
N ASN A 94 -25.14 -0.50 4.18
CA ASN A 94 -26.33 -1.02 3.52
C ASN A 94 -26.19 -1.10 1.98
N ILE A 95 -25.00 -1.49 1.51
CA ILE A 95 -24.73 -1.66 0.08
C ILE A 95 -25.07 -3.09 -0.28
N ASP A 96 -25.95 -3.28 -1.26
CA ASP A 96 -26.39 -4.59 -1.72
C ASP A 96 -26.35 -4.68 -3.24
N THR A 97 -25.26 -5.25 -3.76
CA THR A 97 -25.02 -5.40 -5.20
C THR A 97 -25.84 -6.51 -5.84
N THR A 98 -26.65 -7.27 -5.09
CA THR A 98 -27.69 -8.13 -5.69
C THR A 98 -28.76 -7.29 -6.41
N THR A 99 -28.91 -6.02 -6.00
CA THR A 99 -29.87 -5.08 -6.59
C THR A 99 -29.22 -4.17 -7.63
N PRO A 100 -29.95 -3.77 -8.70
CA PRO A 100 -29.43 -2.80 -9.67
C PRO A 100 -29.00 -1.47 -9.03
N ALA A 101 -29.76 -1.00 -8.04
CA ALA A 101 -29.45 0.23 -7.31
C ALA A 101 -28.15 0.11 -6.50
N GLY A 102 -27.92 -1.03 -5.84
CA GLY A 102 -26.69 -1.24 -5.08
C GLY A 102 -25.46 -1.43 -5.97
N ARG A 103 -25.58 -2.09 -7.14
CA ARG A 103 -24.49 -2.13 -8.14
C ARG A 103 -24.10 -0.74 -8.62
N LEU A 104 -25.10 0.09 -8.92
CA LEU A 104 -24.89 1.47 -9.33
C LEU A 104 -24.20 2.30 -8.23
N LEU A 105 -24.70 2.22 -6.99
CA LEU A 105 -24.10 2.90 -5.84
C LEU A 105 -22.64 2.47 -5.62
N PHE A 106 -22.38 1.17 -5.70
CA PHE A 106 -21.04 0.62 -5.51
C PHE A 106 -20.06 1.10 -6.60
N THR A 107 -20.50 1.12 -7.85
CA THR A 107 -19.73 1.64 -8.98
C THR A 107 -19.43 3.13 -8.81
N MET A 108 -20.43 3.92 -8.42
CA MET A 108 -20.25 5.35 -8.14
C MET A 108 -19.25 5.61 -7.01
N LEU A 109 -19.28 4.82 -5.92
CA LEU A 109 -18.30 4.93 -4.83
C LEU A 109 -16.88 4.64 -5.31
N GLY A 110 -16.71 3.65 -6.20
CA GLY A 110 -15.43 3.37 -6.84
C GLY A 110 -14.95 4.55 -7.68
N ALA A 111 -15.82 5.11 -8.53
CA ALA A 111 -15.49 6.23 -9.40
C ALA A 111 -15.14 7.52 -8.63
N ILE A 112 -15.91 7.87 -7.60
CA ILE A 112 -15.66 9.05 -6.75
C ILE A 112 -14.28 8.95 -6.12
N ALA A 113 -13.93 7.77 -5.62
CA ALA A 113 -12.72 7.62 -4.86
C ALA A 113 -11.47 7.54 -5.77
N GLU A 114 -11.62 7.16 -7.04
CA GLU A 114 -10.57 7.27 -8.07
C GLU A 114 -10.34 8.74 -8.43
N PHE A 115 -11.43 9.48 -8.66
CA PHE A 115 -11.40 10.91 -8.90
C PHE A 115 -10.70 11.68 -7.75
N GLU A 116 -11.03 11.39 -6.49
CA GLU A 116 -10.35 12.01 -5.34
C GLU A 116 -8.85 11.71 -5.30
N ARG A 117 -8.44 10.48 -5.65
CA ARG A 117 -7.03 10.09 -5.72
C ARG A 117 -6.30 10.84 -6.82
N ASP A 118 -6.90 10.99 -7.98
CA ASP A 118 -6.31 11.73 -9.09
C ASP A 118 -6.12 13.19 -8.74
N LEU A 119 -7.11 13.82 -8.10
CA LEU A 119 -6.96 15.18 -7.57
C LEU A 119 -5.84 15.32 -6.54
N ILE A 120 -5.67 14.34 -5.64
CA ILE A 120 -4.55 14.34 -4.69
C ILE A 120 -3.21 14.24 -5.45
N ASN A 121 -3.11 13.35 -6.43
CA ASN A 121 -1.90 13.15 -7.22
C ASN A 121 -1.53 14.40 -8.03
N GLU A 122 -2.51 15.07 -8.63
CA GLU A 122 -2.31 16.34 -9.33
C GLU A 122 -1.75 17.42 -8.40
N ARG A 123 -2.38 17.65 -7.25
CA ARG A 123 -1.90 18.63 -6.26
C ARG A 123 -0.50 18.31 -5.75
N VAL A 124 -0.18 17.03 -5.55
CA VAL A 124 1.17 16.60 -5.15
C VAL A 124 2.18 16.91 -6.24
N LYS A 125 1.86 16.64 -7.51
CA LYS A 125 2.74 16.97 -8.64
C LYS A 125 2.97 18.48 -8.72
N GLU A 126 1.91 19.29 -8.66
CA GLU A 126 2.00 20.75 -8.67
C GLU A 126 2.86 21.27 -7.51
N GLY A 127 2.67 20.73 -6.29
CA GLY A 127 3.45 21.07 -5.12
C GLY A 127 4.94 20.71 -5.27
N ILE A 128 5.25 19.54 -5.85
CA ILE A 128 6.62 19.12 -6.14
C ILE A 128 7.26 20.06 -7.18
N GLU A 129 6.54 20.43 -8.23
CA GLU A 129 7.04 21.36 -9.25
C GLU A 129 7.31 22.75 -8.68
N ALA A 130 6.39 23.28 -7.87
CA ALA A 130 6.57 24.55 -7.18
C ALA A 130 7.79 24.53 -6.24
N ALA A 131 7.97 23.45 -5.49
CA ALA A 131 9.14 23.26 -4.63
C ALA A 131 10.44 23.13 -5.42
N LYS A 132 10.44 22.40 -6.56
CA LYS A 132 11.59 22.34 -7.48
C LYS A 132 11.96 23.72 -8.03
N LYS A 133 10.96 24.53 -8.44
CA LYS A 133 11.17 25.92 -8.90
C LYS A 133 11.77 26.80 -7.78
N LYS A 134 11.41 26.54 -6.52
CA LYS A 134 12.00 27.19 -5.33
C LYS A 134 13.37 26.62 -4.92
N GLY A 135 13.92 25.66 -5.68
CA GLY A 135 15.24 25.07 -5.41
C GLY A 135 15.26 24.06 -4.26
N VAL A 136 14.11 23.56 -3.81
CA VAL A 136 14.04 22.53 -2.75
C VAL A 136 14.71 21.24 -3.27
N GLN A 137 15.73 20.77 -2.56
CA GLN A 137 16.34 19.48 -2.84
C GLN A 137 15.47 18.35 -2.29
N PHE A 138 14.96 17.52 -3.19
CA PHE A 138 14.24 16.30 -2.87
C PHE A 138 15.18 15.10 -2.71
N GLY A 139 14.71 14.08 -1.97
CA GLY A 139 15.43 12.84 -1.74
C GLY A 139 16.27 12.82 -0.46
N ARG A 140 16.95 11.69 -0.23
CA ARG A 140 17.79 11.51 0.96
C ARG A 140 18.96 12.50 0.92
N LYS A 141 19.13 13.26 2.01
CA LYS A 141 20.30 14.13 2.18
C LYS A 141 21.59 13.34 1.96
N ALA A 142 22.53 13.94 1.22
CA ALA A 142 23.82 13.31 0.94
C ALA A 142 24.56 13.01 2.25
N ILE A 143 25.08 11.77 2.37
CA ILE A 143 25.82 11.33 3.56
C ILE A 143 27.16 12.05 3.69
N LEU A 144 27.77 12.42 2.56
CA LEU A 144 29.07 13.10 2.50
C LEU A 144 28.92 14.44 1.77
N ASN A 145 29.45 15.50 2.37
CA ASN A 145 29.55 16.81 1.75
C ASN A 145 30.74 16.90 0.76
N ASN A 146 30.80 17.97 -0.04
CA ASN A 146 31.85 18.10 -1.07
C ASN A 146 33.27 18.16 -0.49
N LYS A 147 33.46 18.72 0.71
CA LYS A 147 34.77 18.79 1.37
C LYS A 147 35.23 17.39 1.77
N GLU A 148 34.35 16.61 2.38
CA GLU A 148 34.62 15.22 2.77
C GLU A 148 34.93 14.35 1.56
N LYS A 149 34.15 14.47 0.47
CA LYS A 149 34.42 13.75 -0.79
C LYS A 149 35.82 14.06 -1.33
N ASN A 150 36.25 15.32 -1.30
CA ASN A 150 37.58 15.74 -1.74
C ASN A 150 38.70 15.20 -0.84
N VAL A 151 38.49 15.18 0.48
CA VAL A 151 39.45 14.61 1.44
C VAL A 151 39.59 13.10 1.19
N ILE A 152 38.48 12.38 1.07
CA ILE A 152 38.46 10.95 0.75
C ILE A 152 39.23 10.67 -0.56
N TYR A 153 38.98 11.45 -1.61
CA TYR A 153 39.67 11.30 -2.89
C TYR A 153 41.19 11.52 -2.78
N LYS A 154 41.62 12.58 -2.08
CA LYS A 154 43.04 12.86 -1.85
C LYS A 154 43.73 11.74 -1.07
N GLU A 155 43.12 11.29 0.00
CA GLU A 155 43.67 10.22 0.84
C GLU A 155 43.72 8.88 0.11
N HIS A 156 42.73 8.59 -0.74
CA HIS A 156 42.76 7.44 -1.64
C HIS A 156 43.91 7.54 -2.66
N LYS A 157 44.15 8.71 -3.26
CA LYS A 157 45.30 8.93 -4.17
C LYS A 157 46.65 8.76 -3.50
N LYS A 158 46.75 9.00 -2.19
CA LYS A 158 47.95 8.73 -1.39
C LYS A 158 48.14 7.24 -1.05
N GLY A 159 47.28 6.36 -1.55
CA GLY A 159 47.39 4.91 -1.39
C GLY A 159 46.58 4.32 -0.24
N LYS A 160 45.78 5.10 0.50
CA LYS A 160 44.91 4.55 1.55
C LYS A 160 43.79 3.70 0.95
N SER A 161 43.61 2.49 1.47
CA SER A 161 42.58 1.57 0.98
C SER A 161 41.17 2.04 1.32
N VAL A 162 40.20 1.69 0.47
CA VAL A 162 38.77 1.99 0.69
C VAL A 162 38.24 1.33 1.98
N ALA A 163 38.80 0.18 2.37
CA ALA A 163 38.45 -0.48 3.62
C ALA A 163 38.88 0.35 4.85
N TRP A 164 40.08 0.93 4.81
CA TRP A 164 40.56 1.83 5.87
C TRP A 164 39.70 3.10 5.94
N LEU A 165 39.45 3.73 4.80
CA LEU A 165 38.62 4.93 4.69
C LEU A 165 37.18 4.68 5.20
N SER A 166 36.62 3.49 4.93
CA SER A 166 35.27 3.12 5.38
C SER A 166 35.17 3.09 6.90
N LYS A 167 36.18 2.55 7.58
CA LYS A 167 36.24 2.54 9.04
C LYS A 167 36.45 3.94 9.60
N PHE A 168 37.36 4.71 9.02
CA PHE A 168 37.71 6.05 9.50
C PHE A 168 36.56 7.06 9.36
N PHE A 169 35.85 7.05 8.23
CA PHE A 169 34.74 7.96 7.97
C PHE A 169 33.38 7.41 8.44
N HIS A 170 33.32 6.19 8.98
CA HIS A 170 32.07 5.51 9.37
C HIS A 170 31.02 5.46 8.24
N VAL A 171 31.46 5.32 6.99
CA VAL A 171 30.57 5.23 5.83
C VAL A 171 30.80 3.93 5.09
N ALA A 172 29.71 3.30 4.62
CA ALA A 172 29.77 2.10 3.80
C ALA A 172 30.68 2.29 2.57
N ARG A 173 31.45 1.24 2.23
CA ARG A 173 32.39 1.21 1.09
C ARG A 173 31.76 1.69 -0.23
N ASN A 174 30.51 1.32 -0.51
CA ASN A 174 29.81 1.72 -1.72
C ASN A 174 29.64 3.24 -1.84
N THR A 175 29.39 3.94 -0.73
CA THR A 175 29.28 5.41 -0.72
C THR A 175 30.65 6.06 -0.98
N LEU A 176 31.74 5.46 -0.48
CA LEU A 176 33.10 5.94 -0.74
C LEU A 176 33.51 5.76 -2.20
N TYR A 177 33.23 4.60 -2.79
CA TYR A 177 33.48 4.39 -4.23
C TYR A 177 32.71 5.40 -5.09
N ARG A 178 31.45 5.69 -4.76
CA ARG A 178 30.67 6.75 -5.43
C ARG A 178 31.31 8.12 -5.24
N ALA A 179 31.72 8.47 -4.02
CA ALA A 179 32.38 9.74 -3.72
C ALA A 179 33.68 9.94 -4.52
N ILE A 180 34.54 8.92 -4.58
CA ILE A 180 35.80 8.95 -5.33
C ILE A 180 35.53 9.14 -6.83
N LYS A 181 34.55 8.42 -7.39
CA LYS A 181 34.16 8.52 -8.80
C LYS A 181 33.56 9.88 -9.14
N ASP A 182 32.72 10.44 -8.26
CA ASP A 182 32.10 11.76 -8.43
C ASP A 182 33.16 12.88 -8.52
N VAL A 183 34.18 12.82 -7.66
CA VAL A 183 35.26 13.83 -7.66
C VAL A 183 36.17 13.67 -8.87
N ALA A 184 36.47 12.43 -9.27
CA ALA A 184 37.29 12.14 -10.44
C ALA A 184 36.68 12.66 -11.75
N LYS A 185 35.35 12.62 -11.88
CA LYS A 185 34.61 13.08 -13.08
C LYS A 185 34.45 14.60 -13.18
N LYS A 186 34.64 15.34 -12.09
CA LYS A 186 34.51 16.81 -12.05
C LYS A 186 35.80 17.55 -12.41
N LYS A 187 36.89 16.83 -12.64
CA LYS A 187 38.16 17.34 -13.16
C LYS A 187 38.31 16.91 -14.61
#